data_AF-B9L302-F1
#
_entry.id   AF-B9L302-F1
#
_cell.length_a   1.000
_cell.length_b   1.000
_cell.length_c   1.000
_cell.angle_alpha   90.00
_cell.angle_beta   90.00
_cell.angle_gamma   90.00
#
_symmetry.space_group_name_H-M   'P 1'
#
loop_
_entity.id
_entity.type
_entity.pdbx_description
1 polymer ?
#
loop_
_entity_poly.entity_id
_entity_poly.type
_entity_poly.pdbx_seq_one_letter_code
_entity_poly.pdbx_strand_id
1 'polypeptide(L)'
;MDEPMQPPAIGPARQVDIETAGWIALALEAIFGYFGILGVGHAYAGRLGRAIGLLVGWLVVLVLLGALTGLTFGVAACLVLPIWVAVPVISGLLARRTVLAEGRTGSWTAVFGLAGVGCLGVLTLICLGLVLLGGLGALSSAVSG
;
A
#
# COMPACT_ATOMS: atom_id res chain seq x y z
N MET A 1 3.84 28.70 -40.34
CA MET A 1 3.02 27.47 -40.28
C MET A 1 3.88 26.48 -39.53
N ASP A 2 3.73 26.42 -38.21
CA ASP A 2 4.50 25.51 -37.37
C ASP A 2 3.92 24.12 -37.55
N GLU A 3 4.69 23.22 -38.18
CA GLU A 3 4.33 21.80 -38.24
C GLU A 3 4.10 21.29 -36.81
N PRO A 4 2.99 20.58 -36.54
CA PRO A 4 2.79 19.96 -35.24
C PRO A 4 3.89 18.92 -35.04
N MET A 5 4.81 19.22 -34.12
CA MET A 5 5.91 18.35 -33.73
C MET A 5 5.33 17.02 -33.20
N GLN A 6 5.25 16.03 -34.09
CA GLN A 6 4.71 14.71 -33.78
C GLN A 6 5.66 14.08 -32.74
N PRO A 7 5.16 13.66 -31.56
CA PRO A 7 6.03 13.06 -30.55
C PRO A 7 6.72 11.83 -31.16
N PRO A 8 8.04 11.67 -30.93
CA PRO A 8 8.81 10.59 -31.55
C PRO A 8 8.15 9.25 -31.25
N ALA A 9 7.89 8.47 -32.30
CA ALA A 9 7.30 7.15 -32.20
C ALA A 9 8.13 6.29 -31.24
N ILE A 10 7.51 5.81 -30.17
CA ILE A 10 8.16 4.94 -29.20
C ILE A 10 8.47 3.62 -29.89
N GLY A 11 9.75 3.25 -29.97
CA GLY A 11 10.15 1.97 -30.55
C GLY A 11 9.52 0.78 -29.80
N PRO A 12 9.27 -0.35 -30.47
CA PRO A 12 8.53 -1.49 -29.91
C PRO A 12 9.16 -2.04 -28.62
N ALA A 13 10.49 -2.01 -28.49
CA ALA A 13 11.19 -2.43 -27.27
C ALA A 13 10.81 -1.57 -26.04
N ARG A 14 10.76 -0.25 -26.21
CA ARG A 14 10.40 0.68 -25.12
C ARG A 14 8.92 0.54 -24.70
N GLN A 15 8.05 0.15 -25.62
CA GLN A 15 6.65 -0.14 -25.30
C GLN A 15 6.51 -1.37 -24.39
N VAL A 16 7.27 -2.44 -24.66
CA VAL A 16 7.32 -3.65 -23.84
C VAL A 16 7.85 -3.34 -22.43
N ASP A 17 8.86 -2.49 -22.31
CA ASP A 17 9.44 -2.10 -21.03
C ASP A 17 8.43 -1.34 -20.15
N ILE A 18 7.66 -0.42 -20.74
CA ILE A 18 6.64 0.37 -20.04
C ILE A 18 5.49 -0.54 -19.57
N GLU A 19 5.06 -1.48 -20.41
CA GLU A 19 4.03 -2.44 -20.04
C GLU A 19 4.49 -3.34 -18.87
N THR A 20 5.72 -3.83 -18.94
CA THR A 20 6.35 -4.62 -17.88
C THR A 20 6.43 -3.83 -16.57
N ALA A 21 6.89 -2.58 -16.63
CA ALA A 21 6.95 -1.69 -15.46
C ALA A 21 5.55 -1.46 -14.85
N GLY A 22 4.50 -1.37 -15.69
CA GLY A 22 3.13 -1.24 -15.22
C GLY A 22 2.66 -2.46 -14.43
N TRP A 23 3.00 -3.66 -14.89
CA TRP A 23 2.72 -4.90 -14.16
C TRP A 23 3.51 -5.03 -12.87
N ILE A 24 4.79 -4.63 -12.88
CA ILE A 24 5.62 -4.58 -11.67
C ILE A 24 5.01 -3.63 -10.63
N ALA A 25 4.55 -2.44 -11.03
CA ALA A 25 3.90 -1.48 -10.13
C ALA A 25 2.65 -2.07 -9.46
N LEU A 26 1.82 -2.78 -10.22
CA LEU A 26 0.64 -3.46 -9.69
C LEU A 26 1.02 -4.56 -8.70
N ALA A 27 1.98 -5.41 -9.06
CA ALA A 27 2.42 -6.51 -8.22
C ALA A 27 3.01 -6.01 -6.90
N LEU A 28 3.86 -4.96 -6.96
CA LEU A 28 4.42 -4.33 -5.77
C LEU A 28 3.32 -3.78 -4.86
N GLU A 29 2.36 -3.03 -5.40
CA GLU A 29 1.26 -2.50 -4.60
C GLU A 29 0.39 -3.61 -3.97
N ALA A 30 0.07 -4.66 -4.72
CA ALA A 30 -0.79 -5.74 -4.25
C ALA A 30 -0.11 -6.59 -3.18
N ILE A 31 1.14 -7.00 -3.41
CA ILE A 31 1.89 -7.86 -2.47
C ILE A 31 2.21 -7.07 -1.20
N PHE A 32 2.83 -5.89 -1.31
CA PHE A 32 3.17 -5.10 -0.13
C PHE A 32 1.92 -4.58 0.58
N GLY A 33 0.89 -4.16 -0.16
CA GLY A 33 -0.39 -3.74 0.40
C GLY A 33 -1.07 -4.83 1.21
N TYR A 34 -1.00 -6.09 0.76
CA TYR A 34 -1.46 -7.25 1.52
C TYR A 34 -0.68 -7.46 2.83
N PHE A 35 0.60 -7.08 2.89
CA PHE A 35 1.38 -7.10 4.13
C PHE A 35 1.23 -5.80 4.96
N GLY A 36 0.26 -4.95 4.64
CA GLY A 36 0.02 -3.70 5.37
C GLY A 36 0.85 -2.51 4.90
N ILE A 37 1.57 -2.64 3.79
CA ILE A 37 2.45 -1.60 3.24
C ILE A 37 1.89 -1.13 1.88
N LEU A 38 0.88 -0.27 1.92
CA LEU A 38 0.27 0.30 0.72
C LEU A 38 1.10 1.48 0.17
N GLY A 39 1.07 1.72 -1.14
CA GLY A 39 1.75 2.84 -1.80
C GLY A 39 3.07 2.49 -2.51
N VAL A 40 3.60 1.27 -2.36
CA VAL A 40 4.88 0.86 -2.96
C VAL A 40 4.86 0.90 -4.49
N GLY A 41 3.74 0.51 -5.12
CA GLY A 41 3.58 0.60 -6.57
C GLY A 41 3.52 2.04 -7.07
N HIS A 42 2.92 2.95 -6.28
CA HIS A 42 2.93 4.39 -6.59
C HIS A 42 4.31 5.01 -6.40
N ALA A 43 5.10 4.53 -5.42
CA ALA A 43 6.49 4.92 -5.25
C ALA A 43 7.34 4.46 -6.43
N TYR A 44 7.15 3.22 -6.89
CA TYR A 44 7.80 2.68 -8.09
C TYR A 44 7.44 3.49 -9.35
N ALA A 45 6.18 3.92 -9.50
CA ALA A 45 5.73 4.82 -10.56
C ALA A 45 6.30 6.26 -10.44
N GLY A 46 7.07 6.57 -9.40
CA GLY A 46 7.70 7.87 -9.17
C GLY A 46 6.76 8.90 -8.55
N ARG A 47 5.68 8.48 -7.89
CA ARG A 47 4.70 9.34 -7.21
C ARG A 47 4.79 9.20 -5.69
N LEU A 48 5.96 9.55 -5.15
CA LEU A 48 6.29 9.42 -3.73
C LEU A 48 5.29 10.09 -2.79
N GLY A 49 4.81 11.30 -3.11
CA GLY A 49 3.81 11.98 -2.27
C GLY A 49 2.51 11.18 -2.13
N ARG A 50 2.02 10.60 -3.24
CA ARG A 50 0.84 9.73 -3.23
C ARG A 50 1.11 8.41 -2.50
N ALA A 51 2.30 7.84 -2.69
CA ALA A 51 2.73 6.64 -2.00
C ALA A 51 2.72 6.79 -0.48
N ILE A 52 3.31 7.88 0.03
CA ILE A 52 3.34 8.18 1.47
C ILE A 52 1.92 8.41 2.00
N GLY A 53 1.10 9.17 1.28
CA GLY A 53 -0.30 9.40 1.66
C GLY A 53 -1.11 8.09 1.74
N LEU A 54 -0.90 7.17 0.79
CA LEU A 54 -1.53 5.85 0.80
C LEU A 54 -1.02 4.98 1.95
N LEU A 55 0.28 5.01 2.26
CA LEU A 55 0.85 4.28 3.38
C LEU A 55 0.24 4.75 4.71
N VAL A 56 0.30 6.05 4.98
CA VAL A 56 -0.24 6.63 6.22
C VAL A 56 -1.75 6.39 6.31
N GLY A 57 -2.50 6.65 5.22
CA GLY A 57 -3.94 6.42 5.18
C GLY A 57 -4.30 4.96 5.40
N TRP A 58 -3.53 4.02 4.83
CA TRP A 58 -3.75 2.60 5.04
C TRP A 58 -3.51 2.18 6.48
N LEU A 59 -2.42 2.63 7.11
CA LEU A 59 -2.17 2.35 8.53
C LEU A 59 -3.31 2.85 9.43
N VAL A 60 -3.84 4.04 9.17
CA VAL A 60 -5.01 4.57 9.90
C VAL A 60 -6.24 3.67 9.71
N VAL A 61 -6.51 3.24 8.47
CA VAL A 61 -7.60 2.32 8.16
C VAL A 61 -7.43 0.99 8.90
N LEU A 62 -6.22 0.42 8.93
CA LEU A 62 -5.93 -0.81 9.65
C LEU A 62 -6.18 -0.67 11.16
N VAL A 63 -5.76 0.44 11.76
CA VAL A 63 -6.02 0.74 13.18
C VAL A 63 -7.52 0.83 13.44
N LEU A 64 -8.28 1.54 12.59
CA LEU A 64 -9.72 1.68 12.73
C LEU A 64 -10.45 0.34 12.59
N LEU A 65 -10.10 -0.48 11.59
CA LEU A 65 -10.69 -1.81 11.43
C LEU A 65 -10.34 -2.72 12.61
N GLY A 66 -9.11 -2.67 13.11
CA GLY A 66 -8.70 -3.39 14.31
C GLY A 66 -9.52 -3.00 15.54
N ALA A 67 -9.68 -1.69 15.78
CA ALA A 67 -10.48 -1.16 16.87
C ALA A 67 -11.97 -1.56 16.75
N LEU A 68 -12.56 -1.42 15.56
CA LEU A 68 -13.95 -1.84 15.29
C LEU A 68 -14.15 -3.33 15.50
N THR A 69 -13.20 -4.16 15.07
CA THR A 69 -13.23 -5.61 15.27
C THR A 69 -13.16 -5.94 16.76
N GLY A 70 -12.31 -5.25 17.54
CA GLY A 70 -12.24 -5.38 18.99
C GLY A 70 -13.54 -4.98 19.70
N LEU A 71 -14.10 -3.81 19.35
CA LEU A 71 -15.34 -3.29 19.95
C LEU A 71 -16.57 -4.16 19.64
N THR A 72 -16.59 -4.80 18.47
CA THR A 72 -17.69 -5.66 18.04
C THR A 72 -17.47 -7.13 18.38
N PHE A 73 -16.46 -7.46 19.19
CA PHE A 73 -16.07 -8.84 19.52
C PHE A 73 -15.91 -9.75 18.28
N GLY A 74 -15.40 -9.18 17.18
CA GLY A 74 -15.12 -9.93 15.95
C GLY A 74 -16.23 -9.88 14.89
N VAL A 75 -17.41 -9.33 15.15
CA VAL A 75 -18.48 -9.28 14.14
C VAL A 75 -18.05 -8.46 12.90
N ALA A 76 -17.31 -7.37 13.09
CA ALA A 76 -16.79 -6.56 11.99
C ALA A 76 -15.64 -7.23 11.20
N ALA A 77 -15.12 -8.39 11.64
CA ALA A 77 -14.05 -9.09 10.95
C ALA A 77 -14.44 -9.52 9.53
N CYS A 78 -15.74 -9.72 9.26
CA CYS A 78 -16.24 -10.04 7.93
C CYS A 78 -15.99 -8.93 6.89
N LEU A 79 -15.81 -7.68 7.32
CA LEU A 79 -15.47 -6.54 6.47
C LEU A 79 -13.95 -6.40 6.26
N VAL A 80 -13.13 -6.98 7.15
CA VAL A 80 -11.67 -6.87 7.09
C VAL A 80 -11.15 -7.53 5.84
N LEU A 81 -11.50 -8.80 5.60
CA LEU A 81 -11.01 -9.56 4.45
C LEU A 81 -11.28 -8.87 3.09
N PRO A 82 -12.53 -8.45 2.76
CA PRO A 82 -12.78 -7.82 1.46
C PRO A 82 -12.05 -6.48 1.32
N ILE A 83 -11.95 -5.68 2.39
CA ILE A 83 -11.21 -4.40 2.35
C ILE A 83 -9.71 -4.66 2.18
N TRP A 84 -9.16 -5.63 2.91
CA TRP A 84 -7.76 -6.01 2.90
C TRP A 84 -7.28 -6.50 1.52
N VAL A 85 -8.15 -7.14 0.75
CA VAL A 85 -7.83 -7.60 -0.61
C VAL A 85 -8.16 -6.54 -1.65
N ALA A 86 -9.34 -5.91 -1.58
CA ALA A 86 -9.79 -5.00 -2.62
C ALA A 86 -8.95 -3.73 -2.69
N VAL A 87 -8.56 -3.15 -1.55
CA VAL A 87 -7.83 -1.87 -1.52
C VAL A 87 -6.44 -1.98 -2.18
N PRO A 88 -5.58 -2.97 -1.85
CA PRO A 88 -4.31 -3.17 -2.54
C PRO A 88 -4.45 -3.41 -4.04
N VAL A 89 -5.44 -4.20 -4.47
CA VAL A 89 -5.65 -4.51 -5.89
C VAL A 89 -6.11 -3.29 -6.67
N ILE A 90 -7.10 -2.54 -6.15
CA ILE A 90 -7.60 -1.32 -6.80
C ILE A 90 -6.50 -0.25 -6.84
N SER A 91 -5.75 -0.09 -5.74
CA SER A 91 -4.60 0.82 -5.72
C SER A 91 -3.52 0.41 -6.74
N GLY A 92 -3.27 -0.89 -6.90
CA GLY A 92 -2.27 -1.41 -7.83
C GLY A 92 -2.66 -1.20 -9.29
N LEU A 93 -3.95 -1.34 -9.62
CA LEU A 93 -4.48 -1.00 -10.93
C LEU A 93 -4.30 0.49 -11.25
N LEU A 94 -4.48 1.37 -10.25
CA LEU A 94 -4.20 2.79 -10.40
C LEU A 94 -2.71 3.04 -10.63
N ALA A 95 -1.82 2.40 -9.87
CA ALA A 95 -0.37 2.52 -10.08
C ALA A 95 0.04 2.08 -11.49
N ARG A 96 -0.46 0.94 -11.97
CA ARG A 96 -0.22 0.47 -13.36
C ARG A 96 -0.63 1.51 -14.40
N ARG A 97 -1.84 2.07 -14.28
CA ARG A 97 -2.31 3.10 -15.21
C ARG A 97 -1.39 4.33 -15.23
N THR A 98 -0.81 4.70 -14.10
CA THR A 98 0.11 5.84 -14.03
C THR A 98 1.43 5.57 -14.75
N VAL A 99 1.97 4.36 -14.62
CA VAL A 99 3.19 3.96 -15.35
C VAL A 99 2.94 3.98 -16.86
N LEU A 100 1.81 3.42 -17.30
CA LEU A 100 1.44 3.40 -18.72
C LEU A 100 1.18 4.80 -19.28
N ALA A 101 0.52 5.68 -18.51
CA ALA A 101 0.21 7.04 -18.96
C ALA A 101 1.45 7.96 -19.00
N GLU A 102 2.38 7.79 -18.06
CA GLU A 102 3.59 8.63 -17.97
C GLU A 102 4.79 8.05 -18.74
N GLY A 103 4.68 6.83 -19.27
CA GLY A 103 5.74 6.17 -20.06
C GLY A 103 7.03 5.93 -19.27
N ARG A 104 6.91 5.67 -17.96
CA ARG A 104 8.05 5.53 -17.03
C ARG A 104 8.51 4.08 -16.91
N THR A 105 9.83 3.90 -16.79
CA THR A 105 10.46 2.67 -16.31
C THR A 105 10.72 2.89 -14.81
N GLY A 106 9.97 2.22 -13.94
CA GLY A 106 9.88 2.62 -12.52
C GLY A 106 11.19 2.59 -11.72
N SER A 107 11.16 3.18 -10.52
CA SER A 107 12.33 3.36 -9.65
C SER A 107 12.37 2.37 -8.49
N TRP A 108 13.42 1.54 -8.44
CA TRP A 108 13.67 0.61 -7.34
C TRP A 108 14.15 1.29 -6.05
N THR A 109 14.84 2.43 -6.16
CA THR A 109 15.32 3.15 -4.97
C THR A 109 14.15 3.70 -4.14
N ALA A 110 13.09 4.16 -4.82
CA ALA A 110 11.84 4.58 -4.19
C ALA A 110 11.13 3.42 -3.46
N VAL A 111 11.18 2.22 -4.04
CA VAL A 111 10.58 1.00 -3.46
C VAL A 111 11.25 0.64 -2.14
N PHE A 112 12.59 0.55 -2.11
CA PHE A 112 13.31 0.18 -0.89
C PHE A 112 13.13 1.20 0.24
N GLY A 113 13.11 2.50 -0.09
CA GLY A 113 12.84 3.55 0.89
C GLY A 113 11.46 3.41 1.54
N LEU A 114 10.41 3.22 0.73
CA LEU A 114 9.05 3.15 1.25
C LEU A 114 8.76 1.81 1.96
N ALA A 115 9.26 0.70 1.44
CA ALA A 115 9.08 -0.62 2.03
C ALA A 115 9.74 -0.71 3.42
N GLY A 116 10.93 -0.13 3.59
CA GLY A 116 11.62 -0.08 4.88
C GLY A 116 10.83 0.69 5.94
N VAL A 117 10.37 1.91 5.60
CA VAL A 117 9.56 2.74 6.51
C VAL A 117 8.22 2.07 6.81
N GLY A 118 7.58 1.48 5.81
CA GLY A 118 6.32 0.75 5.97
C GLY A 118 6.44 -0.43 6.93
N CYS A 119 7.49 -1.24 6.81
CA CYS A 119 7.74 -2.37 7.70
C CYS A 119 7.89 -1.93 9.16
N LEU A 120 8.65 -0.86 9.41
CA LEU A 120 8.82 -0.29 10.75
C LEU A 120 7.47 0.16 11.33
N GLY A 121 6.63 0.80 10.52
CA GLY A 121 5.29 1.24 10.91
C GLY A 121 4.38 0.06 11.30
N VAL A 122 4.34 -1.00 10.48
CA VAL A 122 3.53 -2.19 10.76
C VAL A 122 4.00 -2.90 12.03
N LEU A 123 5.31 -3.11 12.21
CA LEU A 123 5.86 -3.73 13.43
C LEU A 123 5.52 -2.91 14.68
N THR A 124 5.59 -1.58 14.59
CA THR A 124 5.23 -0.69 15.69
C THR A 124 3.76 -0.87 16.08
N LEU A 125 2.85 -0.95 15.10
CA LEU A 125 1.42 -1.19 15.36
C LEU A 125 1.17 -2.55 16.00
N ILE A 126 1.83 -3.60 15.53
CA ILE A 126 1.71 -4.95 16.11
C ILE A 126 2.16 -4.93 17.58
N CYS A 127 3.32 -4.36 17.87
CA CYS A 127 3.83 -4.22 19.23
C CYS A 127 2.88 -3.42 20.12
N LEU A 128 2.35 -2.29 19.64
CA LEU A 128 1.40 -1.46 20.39
C LEU A 128 0.10 -2.24 20.69
N GLY A 129 -0.43 -2.96 19.70
CA GLY A 129 -1.62 -3.79 19.87
C GLY A 129 -1.43 -4.88 20.93
N LEU A 130 -0.28 -5.57 20.92
CA LEU A 130 0.05 -6.59 21.93
C LEU A 130 0.19 -6.00 23.33
N VAL A 131 0.82 -4.84 23.48
CA VAL A 131 0.96 -4.15 24.78
C VAL A 131 -0.41 -3.72 25.32
N LEU A 132 -1.29 -3.20 24.45
CA LEU A 132 -2.63 -2.77 24.87
C LEU A 132 -3.52 -3.96 25.25
N LEU A 133 -3.57 -5.02 24.45
CA LEU A 133 -4.33 -6.23 24.79
C LEU A 133 -3.75 -6.95 26.02
N GLY A 134 -2.44 -7.07 26.12
CA GLY A 134 -1.76 -7.69 27.26
C GLY A 134 -1.95 -6.88 28.55
N GLY A 135 -1.89 -5.55 28.48
CA GLY A 135 -2.17 -4.66 29.60
C GLY A 135 -3.62 -4.72 30.07
N LEU A 136 -4.59 -4.77 29.15
CA LEU A 136 -6.01 -4.98 29.46
C LEU A 136 -6.27 -6.37 30.08
N GLY A 137 -5.56 -7.40 29.63
CA GLY A 137 -5.62 -8.74 30.23
C GLY A 137 -5.06 -8.77 31.66
N ALA A 138 -3.96 -8.06 31.92
CA ALA A 138 -3.37 -7.96 33.25
C ALA A 138 -4.21 -7.10 34.22
N LEU A 139 -4.87 -6.06 33.72
CA LEU A 139 -5.78 -5.23 34.52
C LEU A 139 -7.09 -5.98 34.87
N SER A 140 -7.62 -6.76 33.94
CA SER A 140 -8.83 -7.56 34.21
C SER A 140 -8.57 -8.71 35.19
N SER A 141 -7.39 -9.33 35.17
CA SER A 141 -7.00 -10.32 36.17
C SER A 141 -6.75 -9.69 37.55
N ALA A 142 -6.23 -8.46 37.62
CA ALA A 142 -6.04 -7.74 38.88
C ALA A 142 -7.34 -7.24 39.52
N VAL A 143 -8.39 -6.99 38.74
CA VAL A 143 -9.73 -6.61 39.25
C VAL A 143 -10.57 -7.83 39.67
N SER A 144 -10.25 -9.01 39.15
CA SER A 144 -11.01 -10.25 39.39
C SER A 144 -10.44 -11.11 40.54
N GLY A 145 -9.33 -10.69 41.16
CA GLY A 145 -8.72 -11.33 42.33
C GLY A 145 -8.91 -10.48 43.58
#